data_AF-A0A969GMK0-F1
#
_entry.id   AF-A0A969GMK0-F1
#
_cell.length_a   1.000
_cell.length_b   1.000
_cell.length_c   1.000
_cell.angle_alpha   90.00
_cell.angle_beta   90.00
_cell.angle_gamma   90.00
#
_symmetry.space_group_name_H-M   'P 1'
#
loop_
_entity.id
_entity.type
_entity.pdbx_description
1 polymer ?
#
loop_
_entity_poly.entity_id
_entity_poly.type
_entity_poly.pdbx_seq_one_letter_code
_entity_poly.pdbx_strand_id
1 'polypeptide(L)'
;MTQLLNVHLLPSLMEASSLQGSTAVIIDILRASSTMITALDHGALQVIPCGTPDAARRVRDELGADAVLLGGERGGVRIEGFDCGNSPLEYPASRVAGKTIAFTTTNGTHALLQAAAANQILIGAFMNRTAVVDRLHAEHLPIHLICAGTDGEITGEDVLFAGAI
;
A
#
# COMPACT_ATOMS: atom_id res chain seq x y z
N MET A 1 9.86 -24.98 12.49
CA MET A 1 10.96 -24.11 12.02
C MET A 1 10.59 -22.69 12.39
N THR A 2 11.51 -21.90 12.93
CA THR A 2 11.22 -20.51 13.31
C THR A 2 11.10 -19.67 12.03
N GLN A 3 9.99 -18.96 11.83
CA GLN A 3 9.89 -17.97 10.76
C GLN A 3 10.88 -16.83 11.04
N LEU A 4 11.67 -16.46 10.03
CA LEU A 4 12.51 -15.27 10.10
C LEU A 4 11.63 -14.03 9.89
N LEU A 5 11.61 -13.12 10.86
CA LEU A 5 10.91 -11.84 10.78
C LEU A 5 11.94 -10.71 10.74
N ASN A 6 11.91 -9.91 9.68
CA ASN A 6 12.74 -8.72 9.53
C ASN A 6 11.84 -7.48 9.49
N VAL A 7 12.31 -6.40 10.11
CA VAL A 7 11.64 -5.10 10.08
C VAL A 7 12.57 -4.09 9.44
N HIS A 8 12.13 -3.49 8.34
CA HIS A 8 12.83 -2.43 7.62
C HIS A 8 12.14 -1.11 7.91
N LEU A 9 12.81 -0.23 8.64
CA LEU A 9 12.23 1.05 9.08
C LEU A 9 12.07 2.06 7.94
N LEU A 10 12.72 1.79 6.80
CA LEU A 10 12.59 2.51 5.54
C LEU A 10 12.81 1.53 4.38
N PRO A 11 12.25 1.81 3.18
CA PRO A 11 12.53 1.00 2.01
C PRO A 11 14.01 1.05 1.58
N SER A 12 14.69 2.18 1.83
CA SER A 12 16.12 2.36 1.53
C SER A 12 17.07 1.55 2.42
N LEU A 13 16.60 1.06 3.57
CA LEU A 13 17.36 0.22 4.50
C LEU A 13 17.23 -1.27 4.17
N MET A 14 16.46 -1.61 3.14
CA MET A 14 16.22 -2.97 2.70
C MET A 14 17.07 -3.30 1.47
N GLU A 15 17.68 -4.49 1.46
CA GLU A 15 18.24 -5.06 0.24
C GLU A 15 17.13 -5.77 -0.56
N ALA A 16 16.77 -5.26 -1.75
CA ALA A 16 15.65 -5.81 -2.53
C ALA A 16 15.79 -7.31 -2.87
N SER A 17 17.02 -7.82 -3.04
CA SER A 17 17.28 -9.25 -3.26
C SER A 17 16.93 -10.13 -2.06
N SER A 18 16.89 -9.57 -0.85
CA SER A 18 16.51 -10.32 0.36
C SER A 18 15.04 -10.74 0.37
N LEU A 19 14.20 -10.13 -0.48
CA LEU A 19 12.76 -10.41 -0.52
C LEU A 19 12.39 -11.66 -1.30
N GLN A 20 13.29 -12.22 -2.11
CA GLN A 20 12.98 -13.39 -2.94
C GLN A 20 12.59 -14.58 -2.06
N GLY A 21 11.47 -15.25 -2.36
CA GLY A 21 10.99 -16.38 -1.56
C GLY A 21 10.34 -15.97 -0.23
N SER A 22 10.04 -14.69 -0.02
CA SER A 22 9.47 -14.15 1.22
C SER A 22 8.08 -13.53 1.03
N THR A 23 7.44 -13.21 2.15
CA THR A 23 6.22 -12.39 2.21
C THR A 23 6.57 -11.00 2.74
N ALA A 24 6.27 -9.97 1.95
CA ALA A 24 6.46 -8.58 2.34
C ALA A 24 5.14 -7.95 2.81
N VAL A 25 5.18 -7.16 3.89
CA VAL A 25 4.06 -6.35 4.37
C VAL A 25 4.44 -4.89 4.22
N ILE A 26 3.75 -4.17 3.34
CA ILE A 26 3.93 -2.72 3.18
C ILE A 26 3.14 -2.00 4.25
N ILE A 27 3.80 -1.05 4.92
CA ILE A 27 3.25 -0.26 6.01
C ILE A 27 3.43 1.21 5.64
N ASP A 28 2.32 1.91 5.46
CA ASP A 28 2.24 3.37 5.26
C ASP A 28 0.93 3.79 5.94
N ILE A 29 0.98 3.95 7.25
CA ILE A 29 -0.23 4.11 8.08
C ILE A 29 -0.91 5.43 7.77
N LEU A 30 -0.12 6.49 7.61
CA LEU A 30 -0.57 7.85 7.31
C LEU A 30 -0.06 8.28 5.93
N ARG A 31 -0.73 7.89 4.84
CA ARG A 31 -2.10 7.32 4.79
C ARG A 31 -2.29 6.22 3.75
N ALA A 32 -1.27 5.87 2.97
CA ALA A 32 -1.49 5.08 1.76
C ALA A 32 -2.11 3.71 2.05
N SER A 33 -1.58 2.96 3.02
CA SER A 33 -2.09 1.63 3.37
C SER A 33 -3.51 1.72 3.92
N SER A 34 -3.76 2.65 4.84
CA SER A 34 -5.10 2.92 5.39
C SER A 34 -6.12 3.26 4.30
N THR A 35 -5.73 4.08 3.31
CA THR A 35 -6.60 4.47 2.19
C THR A 35 -6.90 3.29 1.28
N MET A 36 -5.88 2.51 0.89
CA MET A 36 -6.07 1.35 0.02
C MET A 36 -6.98 0.30 0.66
N ILE A 37 -6.76 -0.01 1.95
CA ILE A 37 -7.58 -0.96 2.68
C ILE A 37 -9.02 -0.47 2.79
N THR A 38 -9.23 0.82 3.11
CA THR A 38 -10.57 1.42 3.18
C THR A 38 -11.29 1.34 1.84
N ALA A 39 -10.61 1.63 0.73
CA ALA A 39 -11.21 1.55 -0.60
C ALA A 39 -11.67 0.12 -0.94
N LEU A 40 -10.85 -0.89 -0.62
CA LEU A 40 -11.17 -2.30 -0.83
C LEU A 40 -12.31 -2.78 0.07
N ASP A 41 -12.30 -2.41 1.35
CA ASP A 41 -13.39 -2.72 2.30
C ASP A 41 -14.73 -2.11 1.87
N HIS A 42 -14.69 -0.91 1.28
CA HIS A 42 -15.85 -0.25 0.69
C HIS A 42 -16.23 -0.76 -0.72
N GLY A 43 -15.64 -1.86 -1.18
CA GLY A 43 -16.07 -2.60 -2.37
C GLY A 43 -15.40 -2.19 -3.69
N ALA A 44 -14.27 -1.45 -3.65
CA ALA A 44 -13.44 -1.31 -4.84
C ALA A 44 -13.03 -2.69 -5.37
N LEU A 45 -13.04 -2.87 -6.70
CA LEU A 45 -12.67 -4.14 -7.33
C LEU A 45 -11.20 -4.48 -7.09
N GLN A 46 -10.35 -3.46 -7.18
CA GLN A 46 -8.90 -3.56 -6.98
C GLN A 46 -8.31 -2.15 -6.86
N VAL A 47 -7.10 -2.10 -6.33
CA VAL A 47 -6.25 -0.90 -6.34
C VAL A 47 -4.99 -1.20 -7.17
N ILE A 48 -4.71 -0.36 -8.16
CA ILE A 48 -3.54 -0.46 -9.03
C ILE A 48 -2.54 0.62 -8.59
N PRO A 49 -1.48 0.27 -7.83
CA PRO A 49 -0.46 1.22 -7.43
C PRO A 49 0.37 1.66 -8.65
N CYS A 50 0.56 2.96 -8.77
CA CYS A 50 1.22 3.61 -9.90
C CYS A 50 2.39 4.45 -9.39
N GLY A 51 3.56 4.35 -10.07
CA GLY A 51 4.74 5.13 -9.69
C GLY A 51 4.62 6.63 -9.99
N THR A 52 3.77 7.01 -10.94
CA THR A 52 3.57 8.42 -11.33
C THR A 52 2.10 8.74 -11.58
N PRO A 53 1.69 10.03 -11.54
CA PRO A 53 0.34 10.44 -11.89
C PRO A 53 -0.01 10.08 -13.34
N ASP A 54 0.94 10.21 -14.26
CA ASP A 54 0.74 9.84 -15.66
C ASP A 54 0.51 8.34 -15.85
N ALA A 55 1.19 7.49 -15.08
CA ALA A 55 0.91 6.06 -15.09
C ALA A 55 -0.52 5.76 -14.62
N ALA A 56 -1.00 6.44 -13.56
CA ALA A 56 -2.39 6.29 -13.11
C ALA A 56 -3.40 6.76 -14.18
N ARG A 57 -3.12 7.87 -14.87
CA ARG A 57 -3.95 8.33 -15.99
C ARG A 57 -4.00 7.31 -17.13
N ARG A 58 -2.86 6.72 -17.52
CA ARG A 58 -2.81 5.66 -18.55
C ARG A 58 -3.65 4.46 -18.18
N VAL A 59 -3.60 4.00 -16.93
CA VAL A 59 -4.48 2.90 -16.45
C VAL A 59 -5.96 3.22 -16.68
N ARG A 60 -6.38 4.46 -16.40
CA ARG A 60 -7.75 4.90 -16.68
C ARG A 60 -8.04 4.97 -18.18
N ASP A 61 -7.11 5.46 -18.97
CA ASP A 61 -7.29 5.57 -20.43
C ASP A 61 -7.41 4.19 -21.08
N GLU A 62 -6.69 3.18 -20.57
CA GLU A 62 -6.73 1.79 -21.06
C GLU A 62 -7.99 1.02 -20.62
N LEU A 63 -8.43 1.21 -19.38
CA LEU A 63 -9.56 0.46 -18.80
C LEU A 63 -10.91 1.18 -18.91
N GLY A 64 -10.90 2.48 -19.21
CA GLY A 64 -12.08 3.32 -19.38
C GLY A 64 -12.39 4.22 -18.17
N ALA A 65 -12.75 5.48 -18.46
CA ALA A 65 -13.02 6.51 -17.47
C ALA A 65 -14.18 6.18 -16.51
N ASP A 66 -15.19 5.43 -16.97
CA ASP A 66 -16.31 5.02 -16.13
C ASP A 66 -15.93 3.87 -15.17
N ALA A 67 -14.89 3.09 -15.47
CA ALA A 67 -14.49 1.93 -14.68
C ALA A 67 -13.39 2.25 -13.65
N VAL A 68 -12.60 3.29 -13.90
CA VAL A 68 -11.42 3.63 -13.09
C VAL A 68 -11.53 5.01 -12.46
N LEU A 69 -11.33 5.07 -11.14
CA LEU A 69 -11.11 6.32 -10.41
C LEU A 69 -9.61 6.56 -10.23
N LEU A 70 -9.19 7.81 -10.36
CA LEU A 70 -7.85 8.25 -10.01
C LEU A 70 -7.82 8.68 -8.54
N GLY A 71 -6.96 8.04 -7.76
CA GLY A 71 -6.76 8.33 -6.34
C GLY A 71 -5.30 8.64 -6.05
N GLY A 72 -5.03 9.53 -5.09
CA GLY A 72 -3.65 9.74 -4.65
C GLY A 72 -3.28 11.17 -4.31
N GLU A 73 -2.01 11.35 -3.97
CA GLU A 73 -1.48 12.63 -3.53
C GLU A 73 -0.05 12.90 -4.01
N ARG A 74 0.35 14.16 -3.94
CA ARG A 74 1.75 14.59 -3.88
C ARG A 74 1.88 15.63 -2.77
N GLY A 75 2.82 15.41 -1.85
CA GLY A 75 3.04 16.32 -0.71
C GLY A 75 1.82 16.44 0.22
N GLY A 76 1.02 15.38 0.33
CA GLY A 76 -0.21 15.32 1.12
C GLY A 76 -1.44 15.93 0.44
N VAL A 77 -1.29 16.51 -0.75
CA VAL A 77 -2.35 17.21 -1.50
C VAL A 77 -2.86 16.33 -2.64
N ARG A 78 -4.18 16.29 -2.83
CA ARG A 78 -4.80 15.59 -3.97
C ARG A 78 -4.25 16.14 -5.29
N ILE A 79 -3.88 15.24 -6.19
CA ILE A 79 -3.35 15.58 -7.52
C ILE A 79 -4.44 16.27 -8.35
N GLU A 80 -4.07 17.31 -9.11
CA GLU A 80 -5.01 18.02 -9.98
C GLU A 80 -5.65 17.07 -11.01
N GLY A 81 -6.97 17.12 -11.14
CA GLY A 81 -7.73 16.25 -12.04
C GLY A 81 -7.82 14.79 -11.60
N PHE A 82 -7.46 14.46 -10.35
CA PHE A 82 -7.80 13.18 -9.72
C PHE A 82 -9.14 13.25 -9.01
N ASP A 83 -9.83 12.11 -8.93
CA ASP A 83 -11.16 12.00 -8.34
C ASP A 83 -11.12 12.02 -6.80
N CYS A 84 -10.07 11.44 -6.22
CA CYS A 84 -9.87 11.30 -4.77
C CYS A 84 -8.41 11.59 -4.36
N GLY A 85 -8.21 12.09 -3.14
CA GLY A 85 -6.90 12.26 -2.50
C GLY A 85 -6.38 10.97 -1.85
N ASN A 86 -5.49 11.11 -0.86
CA ASN A 86 -5.03 10.01 -0.01
C ASN A 86 -5.66 10.08 1.39
N SER A 87 -6.91 10.51 1.47
CA SER A 87 -7.71 10.43 2.70
C SER A 87 -8.66 9.24 2.61
N PRO A 88 -8.67 8.30 3.58
CA PRO A 88 -9.64 7.20 3.60
C PRO A 88 -11.10 7.66 3.48
N LEU A 89 -11.42 8.85 4.01
CA LEU A 89 -12.76 9.44 3.97
C LEU A 89 -13.22 9.84 2.55
N GLU A 90 -12.30 9.95 1.59
CA GLU A 90 -12.64 10.25 0.19
C GLU A 90 -13.08 9.01 -0.60
N TYR A 91 -13.10 7.82 0.01
CA TYR A 91 -13.40 6.54 -0.63
C TYR A 91 -14.69 5.89 -0.12
N PRO A 92 -15.85 6.59 -0.04
CA PRO A 92 -17.09 5.96 0.41
C PRO A 92 -17.58 4.91 -0.60
N ALA A 93 -18.28 3.88 -0.12
CA ALA A 93 -18.81 2.80 -0.96
C ALA A 93 -19.65 3.31 -2.14
N SER A 94 -20.44 4.37 -1.95
CA SER A 94 -21.24 5.01 -3.02
C SER A 94 -20.42 5.55 -4.19
N ARG A 95 -19.11 5.72 -4.02
CA ARG A 95 -18.17 6.18 -5.04
C ARG A 95 -17.33 5.04 -5.59
N VAL A 96 -16.79 4.18 -4.71
CA VAL A 96 -15.72 3.23 -5.07
C VAL A 96 -16.22 1.83 -5.36
N ALA A 97 -17.42 1.46 -4.92
CA ALA A 97 -17.93 0.11 -5.10
C ALA A 97 -17.99 -0.28 -6.59
N GLY A 98 -17.39 -1.42 -6.94
CA GLY A 98 -17.33 -1.90 -8.31
C GLY A 98 -16.37 -1.12 -9.23
N LYS A 99 -15.56 -0.20 -8.71
CA LYS A 99 -14.56 0.56 -9.49
C LYS A 99 -13.15 0.02 -9.24
N THR A 100 -12.29 0.15 -10.25
CA THR A 100 -10.84 0.03 -10.07
C THR A 100 -10.29 1.38 -9.63
N ILE A 101 -9.33 1.41 -8.71
CA ILE A 101 -8.66 2.64 -8.28
C ILE A 101 -7.23 2.63 -8.82
N ALA A 102 -6.88 3.55 -9.73
CA ALA A 102 -5.49 3.80 -10.09
C ALA A 102 -4.90 4.78 -9.07
N PHE A 103 -3.95 4.31 -8.25
CA PHE A 103 -3.55 4.99 -7.02
C PHE A 103 -2.06 5.35 -7.03
N THR A 104 -1.69 6.58 -6.67
CA THR A 104 -0.28 6.97 -6.54
C THR A 104 -0.03 7.89 -5.35
N THR A 105 1.06 7.68 -4.62
CA THR A 105 1.47 8.49 -3.47
C THR A 105 2.97 8.77 -3.52
N THR A 106 3.44 9.70 -2.69
CA THR A 106 4.87 10.00 -2.56
C THR A 106 5.65 8.83 -1.96
N ASN A 107 5.10 8.15 -0.96
CA ASN A 107 5.85 7.15 -0.18
C ASN A 107 5.33 5.72 -0.43
N GLY A 108 4.10 5.42 -0.06
CA GLY A 108 3.54 4.05 -0.07
C GLY A 108 3.61 3.32 -1.42
N THR A 109 3.32 3.98 -2.54
CA THR A 109 3.47 3.31 -3.85
C THR A 109 4.92 3.04 -4.23
N HIS A 110 5.87 3.86 -3.77
CA HIS A 110 7.30 3.58 -3.97
C HIS A 110 7.76 2.38 -3.13
N ALA A 111 7.35 2.30 -1.86
CA ALA A 111 7.65 1.15 -1.00
C ALA A 111 7.10 -0.16 -1.59
N LEU A 112 5.86 -0.13 -2.10
CA LEU A 112 5.21 -1.28 -2.73
C LEU A 112 5.98 -1.75 -3.99
N LEU A 113 6.38 -0.81 -4.85
CA LEU A 113 7.15 -1.15 -6.05
C LEU A 113 8.54 -1.70 -5.73
N GLN A 114 9.18 -1.26 -4.64
CA GLN A 114 10.46 -1.82 -4.20
C GLN A 114 10.33 -3.23 -3.62
N ALA A 115 9.13 -3.62 -3.16
CA ALA A 115 8.85 -4.96 -2.66
C ALA A 115 8.48 -5.98 -3.76
N ALA A 116 8.53 -5.60 -5.04
CA ALA A 116 8.10 -6.44 -6.17
C ALA A 116 8.84 -7.79 -6.30
N ALA A 117 10.00 -7.96 -5.65
CA ALA A 117 10.75 -9.21 -5.63
C ALA A 117 10.19 -10.25 -4.63
N ALA A 118 9.29 -9.86 -3.73
CA ALA A 118 8.62 -10.76 -2.80
C ALA A 118 7.68 -11.73 -3.52
N ASN A 119 7.51 -12.94 -2.97
CA ASN A 119 6.54 -13.91 -3.49
C ASN A 119 5.10 -13.46 -3.24
N GLN A 120 4.88 -12.76 -2.14
CA GLN A 120 3.60 -12.17 -1.77
C GLN A 120 3.83 -10.79 -1.17
N ILE A 121 2.97 -9.85 -1.53
CA ILE A 121 2.91 -8.51 -0.93
C ILE A 121 1.55 -8.35 -0.26
N LEU A 122 1.57 -8.04 1.02
CA LEU A 122 0.41 -7.66 1.81
C LEU A 122 0.48 -6.15 2.10
N ILE A 123 -0.69 -5.54 2.29
CA ILE A 123 -0.81 -4.16 2.76
C ILE A 123 -1.28 -4.19 4.21
N GLY A 124 -0.52 -3.58 5.10
CA GLY A 124 -0.80 -3.57 6.54
C GLY A 124 -1.21 -2.18 7.04
N ALA A 125 -2.31 -2.13 7.78
CA ALA A 125 -2.68 -1.00 8.62
C ALA A 125 -3.44 -1.47 9.87
N PHE A 126 -3.59 -0.61 10.88
CA PHE A 126 -4.24 -0.98 12.14
C PHE A 126 -5.63 -1.61 11.95
N MET A 127 -6.39 -1.18 10.94
CA MET A 127 -7.73 -1.69 10.62
C MET A 127 -7.78 -3.13 10.12
N ASN A 128 -6.69 -3.68 9.56
CA ASN A 128 -6.62 -5.07 9.10
C ASN A 128 -5.55 -5.91 9.82
N ARG A 129 -5.01 -5.41 10.94
CA ARG A 129 -3.89 -6.04 11.68
C ARG A 129 -4.09 -7.53 11.92
N THR A 130 -5.24 -7.92 12.48
CA THR A 130 -5.54 -9.34 12.79
C THR A 130 -5.51 -10.20 11.53
N ALA A 131 -6.09 -9.72 10.42
CA ALA A 131 -6.09 -10.46 9.16
C ALA A 131 -4.67 -10.62 8.59
N VAL A 132 -3.80 -9.62 8.74
CA VAL A 132 -2.38 -9.71 8.36
C VAL A 132 -1.68 -10.77 9.22
N VAL A 133 -1.82 -10.72 10.55
CA VAL A 133 -1.20 -11.70 11.46
C VAL A 133 -1.67 -13.13 11.16
N ASP A 134 -2.97 -13.32 10.98
CA ASP A 134 -3.55 -14.63 10.64
C ASP A 134 -3.00 -15.16 9.31
N ARG A 135 -2.84 -14.28 8.30
CA ARG A 135 -2.25 -14.64 7.02
C ARG A 135 -0.78 -15.05 7.17
N LEU A 136 0.00 -14.28 7.93
CA LEU A 136 1.43 -14.53 8.14
C LEU A 136 1.69 -15.82 8.92
N HIS A 137 0.84 -16.15 9.90
CA HIS A 137 0.90 -17.42 10.64
C HIS A 137 0.57 -18.65 9.79
N ALA A 138 -0.30 -18.50 8.78
CA ALA A 138 -0.65 -19.60 7.88
C ALA A 138 0.50 -19.92 6.89
N GLU A 139 1.38 -18.95 6.64
CA GLU A 139 2.56 -19.11 5.80
C GLU A 139 3.77 -19.52 6.64
N HIS A 140 4.74 -20.21 6.03
CA HIS A 140 6.01 -20.57 6.67
C HIS A 140 7.20 -19.96 5.92
N LEU A 141 6.97 -18.83 5.24
CA LEU A 141 7.99 -18.08 4.53
C LEU A 141 8.66 -17.05 5.46
N PRO A 142 9.88 -16.59 5.14
CA PRO A 142 10.43 -15.38 5.75
C PRO A 142 9.49 -14.19 5.57
N ILE A 143 9.40 -13.33 6.58
CA ILE A 143 8.52 -12.17 6.62
C ILE A 143 9.36 -10.91 6.66
N HIS A 144 9.00 -9.93 5.84
CA HIS A 144 9.58 -8.60 5.84
C HIS A 144 8.50 -7.55 6.06
N LEU A 145 8.55 -6.85 7.19
CA LEU A 145 7.72 -5.67 7.44
C LEU A 145 8.47 -4.45 6.91
N ILE A 146 7.88 -3.72 5.96
CA ILE A 146 8.52 -2.61 5.26
C ILE A 146 7.74 -1.32 5.59
N CYS A 147 8.28 -0.52 6.49
CA CYS A 147 7.79 0.83 6.76
C CYS A 147 8.14 1.73 5.56
N ALA A 148 7.16 2.48 5.06
CA ALA A 148 7.36 3.41 3.95
C ALA A 148 8.10 4.67 4.41
N GLY A 149 7.84 5.11 5.65
CA GLY A 149 8.33 6.38 6.16
C GLY A 149 7.73 7.58 5.40
N THR A 150 8.29 8.76 5.61
CA THR A 150 7.90 9.98 4.89
C THR A 150 9.13 10.75 4.47
N ASP A 151 9.25 11.02 3.16
CA ASP A 151 10.38 11.76 2.59
C ASP A 151 11.76 11.16 2.96
N GLY A 152 11.82 9.83 3.12
CA GLY A 152 13.02 9.10 3.51
C GLY A 152 13.31 9.09 5.01
N GLU A 153 12.43 9.65 5.84
CA GLU A 153 12.54 9.66 7.30
C GLU A 153 11.65 8.59 7.94
N ILE A 154 12.17 7.99 9.03
CA ILE A 154 11.44 6.99 9.81
C ILE A 154 10.26 7.66 10.51
N THR A 155 9.07 7.06 10.42
CA THR A 155 7.87 7.59 11.07
C THR A 155 7.39 6.70 12.20
N GLY A 156 6.87 7.31 13.27
CA GLY A 156 6.53 6.60 14.51
C GLY A 156 5.33 5.66 14.35
N GLU A 157 4.35 6.05 13.53
CA GLU A 157 3.14 5.28 13.27
C GLU A 157 3.42 3.98 12.50
N ASP A 158 4.34 4.02 11.52
CA ASP A 158 4.72 2.83 10.75
C ASP A 158 5.47 1.85 11.65
N VAL A 159 6.42 2.36 12.45
CA VAL A 159 7.17 1.55 13.43
C VAL A 159 6.24 0.98 14.50
N LEU A 160 5.28 1.75 14.98
CA LEU A 160 4.29 1.29 15.96
C LEU A 160 3.44 0.15 15.39
N PHE A 161 2.99 0.25 14.14
CA PHE A 161 2.25 -0.83 13.50
C PHE A 161 3.14 -2.07 13.27
N ALA A 162 4.38 -1.88 12.80
CA ALA A 162 5.33 -2.98 12.61
C ALA A 162 5.58 -3.77 13.91
N GLY A 163 5.70 -3.08 15.05
CA GLY A 163 5.84 -3.74 16.36
C GLY A 163 4.56 -4.33 16.92
N ALA A 164 3.40 -4.02 16.32
CA ALA A 164 2.10 -4.56 16.71
C ALA A 164 1.70 -5.84 15.92
N ILE A 165 2.43 -6.14 14.84
CA ILE A 165 2.40 -7.40 14.08
C ILE A 165 3.28 -8.43 14.77
#